data_AF-A0A6M0IHC0-F1
#
_entry.id   AF-A0A6M0IHC0-F1
#
_cell.length_a   1.000
_cell.length_b   1.000
_cell.length_c   1.000
_cell.angle_alpha   90.00
_cell.angle_beta   90.00
_cell.angle_gamma   90.00
#
_symmetry.space_group_name_H-M   'P 1'
#
loop_
_entity.id
_entity.type
_entity.pdbx_description
1 polymer ?
#
loop_
_entity_poly.entity_id
_entity_poly.type
_entity_poly.pdbx_seq_one_letter_code
_entity_poly.pdbx_strand_id
1 'polypeptide(L)'
;MRSRLLLCLVLVSAACQQSDPVSPDTLTGRWVERTMRQDTLSFNIDHTGSPLPDWLTVNRGKERNATGDLLPKIGSGIYSYQVQGNRIFVRSMLSSSSLSADYAIDRKGDLLTVDNFFELGFRQSPTATRTLVRLP
;
A
#
# COMPACT_ATOMS: atom_id res chain seq x y z
N MET A 1 51.12 29.36 6.20
CA MET A 1 50.85 27.98 5.72
C MET A 1 49.79 27.36 6.62
N ARG A 2 48.81 26.66 6.04
CA ARG A 2 47.92 25.68 6.72
C ARG A 2 46.76 26.23 7.56
N SER A 3 45.77 26.84 6.92
CA SER A 3 44.37 26.69 7.37
C SER A 3 43.41 26.91 6.20
N ARG A 4 43.53 26.04 5.19
CA ARG A 4 42.57 25.93 4.07
C ARG A 4 42.20 24.47 3.79
N LEU A 5 42.38 23.59 4.77
CA LEU A 5 42.30 22.13 4.55
C LEU A 5 41.38 21.41 5.54
N LEU A 6 40.30 22.06 5.96
CA LEU A 6 39.27 21.42 6.79
C LEU A 6 37.85 21.83 6.39
N LEU A 7 37.66 22.19 5.12
CA LEU A 7 36.35 22.44 4.52
C LEU A 7 36.02 21.38 3.44
N CYS A 8 36.51 20.15 3.61
CA CYS A 8 36.31 19.06 2.65
C CYS A 8 35.62 17.82 3.26
N LEU A 9 35.22 17.86 4.54
CA LEU A 9 34.75 16.66 5.23
C LEU A 9 33.34 16.79 5.85
N VAL A 10 32.49 17.63 5.26
CA VAL A 10 31.04 17.66 5.57
C VAL A 10 30.22 17.50 4.28
N LEU A 11 30.75 16.74 3.33
CA LEU A 11 29.93 15.98 2.38
C LEU A 11 29.36 14.79 3.15
N VAL A 12 28.48 15.08 4.12
CA VAL A 12 27.51 14.10 4.59
C VAL A 12 26.57 13.94 3.40
N SER A 13 26.97 13.08 2.47
CA SER A 13 26.07 12.47 1.52
C SER A 13 24.99 11.80 2.34
N ALA A 14 23.90 12.54 2.60
CA ALA A 14 22.61 11.97 2.86
C ALA A 14 22.37 11.04 1.67
N ALA A 15 22.71 9.76 1.86
CA ALA A 15 22.30 8.70 0.97
C ALA A 15 20.78 8.67 1.10
N CYS A 16 20.11 9.52 0.32
CA CYS A 16 18.73 9.30 -0.06
C CYS A 16 18.74 7.91 -0.68
N GLN A 17 18.34 6.92 0.10
CA GLN A 17 17.98 5.62 -0.46
C GLN A 17 16.81 5.93 -1.39
N GLN A 18 17.12 5.99 -2.68
CA GLN A 18 16.14 6.31 -3.69
C GLN A 18 15.13 5.17 -3.70
N SER A 19 13.87 5.49 -3.44
CA SER A 19 12.81 4.51 -3.55
C SER A 19 12.60 4.11 -5.00
N ASP A 20 12.09 2.90 -5.20
CA ASP A 20 11.78 2.42 -6.53
C ASP A 20 10.55 3.17 -7.06
N PRO A 21 10.52 3.53 -8.35
CA PRO A 21 9.33 4.13 -8.92
C PRO A 21 8.14 3.18 -8.77
N VAL A 22 7.05 3.70 -8.20
CA VAL A 22 5.79 2.96 -8.05
C VAL A 22 4.97 3.15 -9.32
N SER A 23 4.66 2.05 -10.00
CA SER A 23 3.74 1.98 -11.13
C SER A 23 2.79 0.79 -10.98
N PRO A 24 1.64 0.78 -11.68
CA PRO A 24 0.73 -0.37 -11.67
C PRO A 24 1.45 -1.69 -11.96
N ASP A 25 2.33 -1.73 -12.96
CA ASP A 25 3.08 -2.94 -13.32
C ASP A 25 3.97 -3.43 -12.17
N THR A 26 4.65 -2.52 -11.47
CA THR A 26 5.50 -2.86 -10.34
C THR A 26 4.73 -3.30 -9.10
N LEU A 27 3.43 -3.02 -9.03
CA LEU A 27 2.55 -3.44 -7.95
C LEU A 27 1.87 -4.78 -8.23
N THR A 28 1.69 -5.18 -9.50
CA THR A 28 1.04 -6.44 -9.90
C THR A 28 1.52 -7.62 -9.05
N GLY A 29 0.60 -8.32 -8.40
CA GLY A 29 0.91 -9.45 -7.51
C GLY A 29 0.22 -9.38 -6.16
N ARG A 30 0.57 -10.32 -5.27
CA ARG A 30 0.07 -10.40 -3.89
C ARG A 30 1.09 -9.84 -2.91
N TRP A 31 0.62 -8.98 -2.01
CA TRP A 31 1.41 -8.35 -0.96
C TRP A 31 0.75 -8.63 0.38
N VAL A 32 1.49 -9.18 1.32
CA VAL A 32 0.98 -9.56 2.64
C VAL A 32 1.60 -8.68 3.71
N GLU A 33 0.79 -8.14 4.61
CA GLU A 33 1.26 -7.35 5.75
C GLU A 33 2.31 -8.14 6.55
N ARG A 34 3.44 -7.50 6.84
CA ARG A 34 4.65 -8.19 7.29
C ARG A 34 4.55 -8.77 8.70
N THR A 35 3.90 -8.05 9.61
CA THR A 35 4.01 -8.28 11.06
C THR A 35 3.07 -9.40 11.50
N MET A 36 1.78 -9.24 11.21
CA MET A 36 0.70 -10.12 11.65
C MET A 36 0.20 -11.00 10.50
N ARG A 37 0.51 -10.67 9.25
CA ARG A 37 0.10 -11.41 8.05
C ARG A 37 -1.42 -11.58 7.92
N GLN A 38 -2.17 -10.61 8.44
CA GLN A 38 -3.63 -10.64 8.44
C GLN A 38 -4.26 -9.91 7.25
N ASP A 39 -3.54 -8.95 6.67
CA ASP A 39 -4.01 -8.16 5.55
C ASP A 39 -3.21 -8.52 4.29
N THR A 40 -3.92 -8.72 3.18
CA THR A 40 -3.35 -8.99 1.86
C THR A 40 -3.92 -8.03 0.83
N LEU A 41 -3.04 -7.42 0.05
CA LEU A 41 -3.36 -6.60 -1.10
C LEU A 41 -2.99 -7.36 -2.38
N SER A 42 -3.96 -7.58 -3.26
CA SER A 42 -3.73 -8.19 -4.57
C SER A 42 -3.96 -7.16 -5.65
N PHE A 43 -2.89 -6.74 -6.34
CA PHE A 43 -2.94 -5.78 -7.43
C PHE A 43 -2.92 -6.48 -8.77
N ASN A 44 -3.77 -6.02 -9.69
CA ASN A 44 -3.83 -6.42 -11.08
C ASN A 44 -4.03 -7.92 -11.33
N ILE A 45 -4.52 -8.65 -10.33
CA ILE A 45 -4.78 -10.09 -10.42
C ILE A 45 -6.09 -10.44 -9.73
N ASP A 46 -6.75 -11.49 -10.21
CA ASP A 46 -7.90 -12.08 -9.55
C ASP A 46 -7.50 -13.09 -8.45
N HIS A 47 -8.50 -13.80 -7.90
CA HIS A 47 -8.29 -14.82 -6.89
C HIS A 47 -7.47 -16.02 -7.38
N THR A 48 -7.46 -16.30 -8.68
CA THR A 48 -6.67 -17.36 -9.32
C THR A 48 -5.24 -16.92 -9.66
N GLY A 49 -4.98 -15.62 -9.67
CA GLY A 49 -3.72 -15.04 -10.14
C GLY A 49 -3.75 -14.61 -11.61
N SER A 50 -4.91 -14.70 -12.26
CA SER A 50 -5.09 -14.25 -13.65
C SER A 50 -5.08 -12.71 -13.72
N PRO A 51 -4.54 -12.10 -14.79
CA PRO A 51 -4.46 -10.65 -14.92
C PRO A 51 -5.83 -9.96 -14.86
N LEU A 52 -5.90 -8.86 -14.10
CA LEU A 52 -7.09 -8.03 -13.96
C LEU A 52 -6.66 -6.56 -13.75
N PRO A 53 -6.33 -5.80 -14.82
CA PRO A 53 -5.73 -4.47 -14.72
C PRO A 53 -6.54 -3.47 -13.87
N ASP A 54 -5.84 -2.54 -13.22
CA ASP A 54 -6.38 -1.45 -12.39
C ASP A 54 -7.28 -1.88 -11.23
N TRP A 55 -7.18 -3.17 -10.88
CA TRP A 55 -7.95 -3.80 -9.83
C TRP A 55 -7.09 -4.05 -8.60
N LEU A 56 -7.69 -3.76 -7.43
CA LEU A 56 -7.09 -4.01 -6.14
C LEU A 56 -8.08 -4.76 -5.26
N THR A 57 -7.71 -5.96 -4.83
CA THR A 57 -8.46 -6.70 -3.80
C THR A 57 -7.77 -6.56 -2.45
N VAL A 58 -8.52 -6.14 -1.44
CA VAL A 58 -8.09 -6.07 -0.04
C VAL A 58 -8.74 -7.21 0.73
N ASN A 59 -7.93 -8.11 1.28
CA ASN A 59 -8.39 -9.22 2.10
C ASN A 59 -7.81 -9.12 3.51
N ARG A 60 -8.67 -8.87 4.49
CA ARG A 60 -8.30 -8.71 5.91
C ARG A 60 -8.75 -9.88 6.79
N GLY A 61 -9.29 -10.93 6.16
CA GLY A 61 -10.01 -12.00 6.83
C GLY A 61 -11.41 -11.60 7.27
N LYS A 62 -11.93 -12.33 8.26
CA LYS A 62 -13.29 -12.18 8.80
C LYS A 62 -13.25 -11.91 10.31
N GLU A 63 -14.31 -11.29 10.82
CA GLU A 63 -14.56 -11.09 12.24
C GLU A 63 -16.03 -11.36 12.58
N ARG A 64 -16.31 -11.67 13.84
CA ARG A 64 -17.69 -11.80 14.31
C ARG A 64 -18.26 -10.42 14.65
N ASN A 65 -19.44 -10.11 14.15
CA ASN A 65 -20.17 -8.91 14.55
C ASN A 65 -20.88 -9.11 15.91
N ALA A 66 -21.57 -8.08 16.39
CA ALA A 66 -22.31 -8.12 17.66
C ALA A 66 -23.45 -9.16 17.69
N THR A 67 -23.99 -9.56 16.54
CA THR A 67 -25.02 -10.60 16.42
C THR A 67 -24.43 -12.02 16.30
N GLY A 68 -23.09 -12.15 16.26
CA GLY A 68 -22.37 -13.41 16.20
C GLY A 68 -22.04 -13.89 14.78
N ASP A 69 -22.45 -13.17 13.74
CA ASP A 69 -22.24 -13.51 12.34
C ASP A 69 -20.78 -13.28 11.92
N LEU A 70 -20.22 -14.21 11.16
CA LEU A 70 -18.86 -14.11 10.64
C LEU A 70 -18.84 -13.35 9.31
N LEU A 71 -18.40 -12.09 9.35
CA LEU A 71 -18.40 -11.18 8.21
C LEU A 71 -16.96 -10.78 7.82
N PRO A 72 -16.70 -10.38 6.57
CA PRO A 72 -15.42 -9.75 6.21
C PRO A 72 -15.15 -8.55 7.13
N LYS A 73 -13.90 -8.38 7.58
CA LYS A 73 -13.54 -7.19 8.36
C LYS A 73 -13.76 -5.93 7.53
N ILE A 74 -14.09 -4.83 8.21
CA ILE A 74 -14.25 -3.51 7.59
C ILE A 74 -13.10 -3.20 6.61
N GLY A 75 -13.45 -2.62 5.46
CA GLY A 75 -12.52 -2.26 4.38
C GLY A 75 -11.96 -3.43 3.57
N SER A 76 -12.31 -4.68 3.91
CA SER A 76 -12.16 -5.78 2.95
C SER A 76 -13.03 -5.55 1.73
N GLY A 77 -12.55 -5.91 0.55
CA GLY A 77 -13.32 -5.82 -0.68
C GLY A 77 -12.49 -5.45 -1.89
N ILE A 78 -13.18 -4.90 -2.88
CA ILE A 78 -12.65 -4.59 -4.20
C ILE A 78 -12.55 -3.08 -4.35
N TYR A 79 -11.43 -2.65 -4.92
CA TYR A 79 -11.12 -1.27 -5.21
C TYR A 79 -10.65 -1.14 -6.66
N SER A 80 -11.04 -0.05 -7.32
CA SER A 80 -10.26 0.47 -8.44
C SER A 80 -9.15 1.35 -7.89
N TYR A 81 -7.97 1.36 -8.51
CA TYR A 81 -6.89 2.22 -8.07
C TYR A 81 -6.12 2.86 -9.23
N GLN A 82 -5.40 3.94 -8.92
CA GLN A 82 -4.44 4.59 -9.79
C GLN A 82 -3.22 5.02 -8.96
N VAL A 83 -2.05 5.09 -9.58
CA VAL A 83 -0.82 5.56 -8.93
C VAL A 83 -0.31 6.79 -9.66
N GLN A 84 0.05 7.83 -8.91
CA GLN A 84 0.72 9.03 -9.43
C GLN A 84 1.84 9.41 -8.46
N GLY A 85 3.09 9.20 -8.87
CA GLY A 85 4.24 9.40 -7.99
C GLY A 85 4.18 8.50 -6.76
N ASN A 86 4.27 9.10 -5.57
CA ASN A 86 4.21 8.40 -4.27
C ASN A 86 2.79 8.38 -3.66
N ARG A 87 1.76 8.52 -4.50
CA ARG A 87 0.36 8.50 -4.07
C ARG A 87 -0.42 7.41 -4.79
N ILE A 88 -1.24 6.68 -4.04
CA ILE A 88 -2.22 5.74 -4.55
C ILE A 88 -3.62 6.33 -4.34
N PHE A 89 -4.38 6.43 -5.41
CA PHE A 89 -5.77 6.87 -5.41
C PHE A 89 -6.63 5.63 -5.46
N VAL A 90 -7.43 5.39 -4.43
CA VAL A 90 -8.30 4.22 -4.34
C VAL A 90 -9.77 4.64 -4.30
N ARG A 91 -10.61 3.82 -4.90
CA ARG A 91 -12.08 3.94 -4.81
C ARG A 91 -12.67 2.57 -4.57
N SER A 92 -13.43 2.43 -3.48
CA SER A 92 -14.15 1.19 -3.20
C SER A 92 -15.24 0.96 -4.24
N MET A 93 -15.29 -0.23 -4.82
CA MET A 93 -16.35 -0.65 -5.76
C MET A 93 -17.66 -1.02 -5.03
N LEU A 94 -17.61 -1.12 -3.70
CA LEU A 94 -18.79 -1.38 -2.86
C LEU A 94 -19.39 -0.08 -2.27
N SER A 95 -18.76 1.06 -2.55
CA SER A 95 -19.24 2.38 -2.14
C SER A 95 -20.21 2.95 -3.18
N SER A 96 -21.27 3.60 -2.72
CA SER A 96 -22.17 4.39 -3.58
C SER A 96 -21.56 5.73 -4.03
N SER A 97 -20.46 6.16 -3.40
CA SER A 97 -19.73 7.36 -3.79
C SER A 97 -18.75 7.08 -4.93
N SER A 98 -18.76 7.94 -5.95
CA SER A 98 -17.84 7.90 -7.10
C SER A 98 -16.46 8.52 -6.81
N LEU A 99 -16.28 9.10 -5.63
CA LEU A 99 -15.07 9.83 -5.25
C LEU A 99 -13.92 8.87 -4.94
N SER A 100 -12.68 9.28 -5.20
CA SER A 100 -11.47 8.58 -4.77
C SER A 100 -10.88 9.24 -3.52
N ALA A 101 -10.02 8.53 -2.80
CA ALA A 101 -9.12 9.09 -1.79
C ALA A 101 -7.67 8.70 -2.08
N ASP A 102 -6.74 9.59 -1.79
CA ASP A 102 -5.31 9.39 -1.96
C ASP A 102 -4.59 9.06 -0.66
N TYR A 103 -3.55 8.26 -0.78
CA TYR A 103 -2.79 7.69 0.32
C TYR A 103 -1.32 7.63 -0.07
N ALA A 104 -0.40 7.80 0.88
CA ALA A 104 1.02 7.62 0.57
C ALA A 104 1.32 6.16 0.24
N ILE A 105 2.15 5.95 -0.78
CA ILE A 105 2.66 4.64 -1.18
C ILE A 105 4.12 4.77 -1.59
N ASP A 106 4.91 3.78 -1.21
CA ASP A 106 6.32 3.71 -1.59
C ASP A 106 6.76 2.25 -1.70
N ARG A 107 7.74 1.99 -2.56
CA ARG A 107 8.23 0.64 -2.82
C ARG A 107 9.75 0.60 -2.75
N LYS A 108 10.26 -0.50 -2.19
CA LYS A 108 11.69 -0.84 -2.18
C LYS A 108 11.85 -2.35 -2.36
N GLY A 109 12.13 -2.78 -3.59
CA GLY A 109 12.19 -4.19 -3.98
C GLY A 109 10.86 -4.90 -3.74
N ASP A 110 10.88 -5.90 -2.85
CA ASP A 110 9.73 -6.70 -2.45
C ASP A 110 9.02 -6.17 -1.20
N LEU A 111 9.37 -4.95 -0.77
CA LEU A 111 8.69 -4.23 0.30
C LEU A 111 7.82 -3.12 -0.27
N LEU A 112 6.58 -3.09 0.18
CA LEU A 112 5.61 -2.04 -0.11
C LEU A 112 5.25 -1.36 1.21
N THR A 113 5.41 -0.05 1.29
CA THR A 113 4.85 0.76 2.38
C THR A 113 3.67 1.54 1.86
N VAL A 114 2.53 1.46 2.55
CA VAL A 114 1.30 2.15 2.14
C VAL A 114 0.54 2.60 3.38
N ASP A 115 -0.05 3.79 3.32
CA ASP A 115 -0.97 4.25 4.34
C ASP A 115 -2.19 3.31 4.44
N ASN A 116 -2.63 3.03 5.66
CA ASN A 116 -3.64 2.03 5.97
C ASN A 116 -5.07 2.50 5.61
N PHE A 117 -5.35 2.61 4.33
CA PHE A 117 -6.60 3.15 3.80
C PHE A 117 -7.83 2.25 4.00
N PHE A 118 -7.63 1.02 4.47
CA PHE A 118 -8.67 0.01 4.56
C PHE A 118 -9.05 -0.34 6.01
N GLU A 119 -8.35 0.17 7.02
CA GLU A 119 -8.62 -0.26 8.41
C GLU A 119 -9.97 0.20 8.93
N LEU A 120 -10.31 1.46 8.66
CA LEU A 120 -11.54 2.12 9.12
C LEU A 120 -12.61 2.18 8.02
N GLY A 121 -12.37 1.50 6.89
CA GLY A 121 -13.22 1.56 5.72
C GLY A 121 -12.88 2.73 4.79
N PHE A 122 -13.79 3.02 3.86
CA PHE A 122 -13.49 3.87 2.72
C PHE A 122 -13.42 5.38 3.08
N ARG A 123 -12.45 6.10 2.48
CA ARG A 123 -12.22 7.55 2.60
C ARG A 123 -12.01 8.04 4.04
N GLN A 124 -11.36 7.23 4.86
CA GLN A 124 -10.95 7.61 6.21
C GLN A 124 -9.49 8.05 6.22
N SER A 125 -9.14 8.95 7.14
CA SER A 125 -7.73 9.27 7.38
C SER A 125 -6.98 8.01 7.82
N PRO A 126 -5.79 7.75 7.27
CA PRO A 126 -5.02 6.58 7.67
C PRO A 126 -4.57 6.70 9.12
N THR A 127 -4.67 5.61 9.86
CA THR A 127 -4.25 5.50 11.27
C THR A 127 -2.78 5.13 11.41
N ALA A 128 -2.20 4.51 10.37
CA ALA A 128 -0.84 4.01 10.33
C ALA A 128 -0.37 3.82 8.89
N THR A 129 0.93 3.68 8.71
CA THR A 129 1.53 3.13 7.48
C THR A 129 1.83 1.65 7.70
N ARG A 130 1.44 0.80 6.74
CA ARG A 130 1.67 -0.65 6.77
C ARG A 130 2.82 -1.01 5.84
N THR A 131 3.64 -1.97 6.27
CA THR A 131 4.65 -2.60 5.42
C THR A 131 4.14 -3.96 4.98
N LEU A 132 4.11 -4.20 3.67
CA LEU A 132 3.75 -5.46 3.06
C LEU A 132 4.94 -6.05 2.32
N VAL A 133 4.97 -7.38 2.25
CA VAL A 133 5.99 -8.15 1.54
C VAL A 133 5.33 -8.86 0.36
N ARG A 134 5.96 -8.79 -0.81
CA ARG A 134 5.52 -9.52 -2.00
C ARG A 134 5.61 -11.03 -1.77
N LEU A 135 4.57 -11.76 -2.15
CA LEU A 135 4.63 -13.22 -2.24
C LEU A 135 5.30 -13.65 -3.55
N PRO A 136 6.13 -14.71 -3.53
CA PRO A 136 6.71 -15.31 -4.72
C PRO A 136 5.65 -15.93 -5.64
#